data_AF-A0A4R2NXE8-F1
#
_entry.id   AF-A0A4R2NXE8-F1
#
_cell.length_a   1.000
_cell.length_b   1.000
_cell.length_c   1.000
_cell.angle_alpha   90.00
_cell.angle_beta   90.00
_cell.angle_gamma   90.00
#
_symmetry.space_group_name_H-M   'P 1'
#
loop_
_entity.id
_entity.type
_entity.pdbx_description
1 polymer ?
#
loop_
_entity_poly.entity_id
_entity_poly.type
_entity_poly.pdbx_seq_one_letter_code
_entity_poly.pdbx_strand_id
1 'polypeptide(L)'
;MDKQRRYDLDWLRVCSVFAVFLHHVCMPFNGDNFHIMNNESSKIIDDMMVYFEQFRLPILFLVSGVGTVFAFSKKNMVSVYN
;
A
#
# COMPACT_ATOMS: atom_id res chain seq x y z
N MET A 1 9.90 0.51 -30.19
CA MET A 1 9.04 1.37 -29.34
C MET A 1 9.52 1.20 -27.92
N ASP A 2 10.29 2.16 -27.41
CA ASP A 2 10.87 2.07 -26.07
C ASP A 2 9.77 1.93 -25.03
N LYS A 3 9.84 0.85 -24.26
CA LYS A 3 8.90 0.57 -23.18
C LYS A 3 9.20 1.54 -22.04
N GLN A 4 8.58 2.71 -22.09
CA GLN A 4 8.79 3.74 -21.08
C GLN A 4 8.32 3.21 -19.71
N ARG A 5 9.27 2.99 -18.80
CA ARG A 5 8.99 2.56 -17.44
C ARG A 5 8.23 3.65 -16.70
N ARG A 6 7.11 3.29 -16.07
CA ARG A 6 6.23 4.23 -15.34
C ARG A 6 6.72 4.37 -13.91
N TYR A 7 7.68 5.26 -13.70
CA TYR A 7 8.27 5.51 -12.38
C TYR A 7 7.23 5.93 -11.34
N ASP A 8 6.20 6.67 -11.74
CA ASP A 8 5.12 7.11 -10.83
C ASP A 8 4.42 5.93 -10.14
N LEU A 9 4.13 4.86 -10.89
CA LEU A 9 3.48 3.65 -10.35
C LEU A 9 4.42 2.86 -9.44
N ASP A 10 5.71 2.82 -9.78
CA ASP A 10 6.72 2.17 -8.95
C ASP A 10 6.86 2.93 -7.61
N TRP A 11 6.88 4.27 -7.63
CA TRP A 11 6.91 5.11 -6.43
C TRP A 11 5.64 4.97 -5.58
N LEU A 12 4.45 4.93 -6.19
CA LEU A 12 3.20 4.72 -5.45
C LEU A 12 3.22 3.42 -4.65
N ARG A 13 3.81 2.34 -5.20
CA ARG A 13 3.99 1.07 -4.48
C ARG A 13 4.91 1.23 -3.28
N VAL A 14 6.07 1.86 -3.48
CA VAL A 14 7.07 2.09 -2.41
C VAL A 14 6.44 2.91 -1.28
N CYS A 15 5.77 4.01 -1.61
CA CYS A 15 5.09 4.86 -0.62
C CYS A 15 3.99 4.09 0.13
N SER A 16 3.21 3.27 -0.58
CA SER A 16 2.14 2.48 0.05
C SER A 16 2.67 1.46 1.05
N VAL A 17 3.70 0.69 0.67
CA VAL A 17 4.34 -0.29 1.56
C VAL A 17 5.03 0.40 2.74
N PHE A 18 5.70 1.53 2.48
CA PHE A 18 6.34 2.32 3.52
C PHE A 18 5.34 2.87 4.53
N ALA A 19 4.18 3.34 4.10
CA ALA A 19 3.14 3.83 5.00
C ALA A 19 2.58 2.72 5.89
N VAL A 20 2.38 1.50 5.34
CA VAL A 20 1.97 0.32 6.14
C VAL A 20 3.05 -0.08 7.15
N PHE A 21 4.31 0.00 6.74
CA PHE A 21 5.43 -0.27 7.63
C PHE A 21 5.43 0.70 8.83
N LEU A 22 5.27 2.00 8.58
CA LEU A 22 5.17 3.01 9.65
C LEU A 22 3.99 2.73 10.59
N HIS A 23 2.83 2.34 10.06
CA HIS A 23 1.68 1.96 10.89
C HIS A 23 2.02 0.80 11.85
N HIS A 24 2.78 -0.20 11.42
CA HIS A 24 3.19 -1.30 12.31
C HIS A 24 4.25 -0.89 13.33
N VAL A 25 5.16 0.02 12.98
CA VAL A 25 6.14 0.56 13.94
C VAL A 25 5.47 1.42 15.02
N CYS A 26 4.35 2.08 14.69
CA CYS A 26 3.57 2.88 15.64
C CYS A 26 2.65 2.04 16.55
N MET A 27 2.32 0.80 16.17
CA MET A 27 1.38 -0.05 16.90
C MET A 27 1.73 -0.31 18.38
N PRO A 28 3.01 -0.46 18.81
CA PRO A 28 3.33 -0.59 20.23
C PRO A 28 3.04 0.66 21.08
N PHE A 29 2.80 1.81 20.44
CA PHE A 29 2.53 3.10 21.09
C PHE A 29 1.04 3.51 21.01
N ASN A 30 0.20 2.71 20.35
CA ASN A 30 -1.24 2.93 20.35
C ASN A 30 -1.85 2.48 21.70
N GLY A 31 -3.13 2.76 21.93
CA GLY A 31 -3.79 2.44 23.19
C GLY A 31 -4.39 1.03 23.26
N ASP A 32 -4.17 0.19 22.24
CA ASP A 32 -4.81 -1.13 22.12
C ASP A 32 -4.19 -2.18 23.07
N ASN A 33 -4.60 -3.45 22.97
CA ASN A 33 -4.02 -4.56 23.73
C ASN A 33 -3.05 -5.38 22.86
N PHE A 34 -1.96 -4.77 22.40
CA PHE A 34 -0.89 -5.52 21.73
C PHE A 34 -0.07 -6.33 22.75
N HIS A 35 0.60 -7.41 22.32
CA HIS A 35 1.31 -8.32 23.24
C HIS A 35 2.51 -7.67 23.96
N ILE A 36 3.10 -6.63 23.38
CA ILE A 36 4.23 -5.86 23.94
C ILE A 36 3.94 -4.39 23.69
N MET A 37 3.78 -3.59 24.75
CA MET A 37 3.41 -2.18 24.65
C MET A 37 4.23 -1.29 25.56
N ASN A 38 4.31 -0.03 25.19
CA ASN A 38 4.87 1.00 26.05
C ASN A 38 3.92 1.29 27.21
N ASN A 39 4.49 1.69 28.36
CA ASN A 39 3.70 2.01 29.57
C ASN A 39 2.89 3.32 29.40
N GLU A 40 3.32 4.18 28.49
CA GLU A 40 2.66 5.43 28.11
C GLU A 40 2.14 5.31 26.68
N SER A 41 0.83 5.41 26.47
CA SER A 41 0.20 5.45 25.15
C SER A 41 -0.23 6.87 24.79
N SER A 42 -0.23 7.19 23.49
CA SER A 42 -0.64 8.52 23.01
C SER A 42 -1.95 8.44 22.23
N LYS A 43 -2.97 9.16 22.72
CA LYS A 43 -4.28 9.25 22.06
C LYS A 43 -4.20 9.79 20.63
N ILE A 44 -3.23 10.67 20.35
CA ILE A 44 -3.03 11.23 19.00
C ILE A 44 -2.54 10.14 18.03
N ILE A 45 -1.64 9.26 18.49
CA ILE A 45 -1.15 8.13 17.68
C ILE A 45 -2.29 7.15 17.42
N ASP A 46 -3.10 6.89 18.44
CA ASP A 46 -4.27 6.02 18.35
C ASP A 46 -5.27 6.50 17.28
N ASP A 47 -5.68 7.78 17.36
CA ASP A 47 -6.56 8.39 16.37
C ASP A 47 -5.96 8.32 14.95
N MET A 48 -4.67 8.66 14.79
CA MET A 48 -3.97 8.57 13.50
C MET A 48 -3.94 7.15 12.94
N MET A 49 -3.76 6.13 13.79
CA MET A 49 -3.74 4.73 13.36
C MET A 49 -5.11 4.25 12.90
N VAL A 50 -6.18 4.60 13.62
CA VAL A 50 -7.56 4.25 13.23
C VAL A 50 -7.93 4.86 11.87
N TYR A 51 -7.56 6.12 11.63
CA TYR A 51 -7.76 6.73 10.31
C TYR A 51 -6.94 6.01 9.23
N PHE A 52 -5.66 5.70 9.49
CA PHE A 52 -4.80 5.05 8.51
C PHE A 52 -5.28 3.63 8.14
N GLU A 53 -5.85 2.90 9.08
CA GLU A 53 -6.42 1.57 8.85
C GLU A 53 -7.47 1.55 7.74
N GLN A 54 -8.27 2.62 7.62
CA GLN A 54 -9.27 2.75 6.56
C GLN A 54 -8.63 2.89 5.16
N PHE A 55 -7.43 3.46 5.06
CA PHE A 55 -6.77 3.75 3.78
C PHE A 55 -5.80 2.65 3.31
N ARG A 56 -5.21 1.87 4.23
CA ARG A 56 -4.10 0.95 3.90
C ARG A 56 -4.47 -0.05 2.80
N LEU A 57 -5.65 -0.67 2.89
CA LEU A 57 -6.08 -1.69 1.94
C LEU A 57 -6.56 -1.08 0.61
N PRO A 58 -7.45 -0.06 0.59
CA PRO A 58 -7.88 0.56 -0.67
C PRO A 58 -6.72 1.04 -1.56
N ILE A 59 -5.69 1.66 -0.97
CA ILE A 59 -4.53 2.16 -1.74
C ILE A 59 -3.75 0.98 -2.35
N LEU A 60 -3.46 -0.05 -1.57
CA LEU A 60 -2.76 -1.24 -2.06
C LEU A 60 -3.55 -1.94 -3.17
N PHE A 61 -4.87 -2.08 -3.03
CA PHE A 61 -5.73 -2.67 -4.04
C PHE A 61 -5.80 -1.83 -5.32
N LEU A 62 -5.87 -0.50 -5.22
CA LEU A 62 -5.86 0.39 -6.36
C LEU A 62 -4.56 0.26 -7.15
N VAL A 63 -3.42 0.31 -6.47
CA VAL A 63 -2.08 0.21 -7.09
C VAL A 63 -1.87 -1.18 -7.72
N SER A 64 -2.37 -2.24 -7.09
CA SER A 64 -2.37 -3.60 -7.64
C SER A 64 -3.28 -3.75 -8.87
N GLY A 65 -4.49 -3.18 -8.81
CA GLY A 65 -5.47 -3.20 -9.91
C GLY A 65 -4.95 -2.49 -11.15
N VAL A 66 -4.38 -1.29 -10.98
CA VAL A 66 -3.73 -0.54 -12.07
C VAL A 66 -2.59 -1.38 -12.67
N GLY A 67 -1.75 -1.99 -11.84
CA GLY A 67 -0.68 -2.88 -12.29
C GLY A 67 -1.19 -4.08 -13.10
N THR A 68 -2.32 -4.65 -12.68
CA THR A 68 -2.97 -5.78 -13.37
C THR A 68 -3.49 -5.37 -14.74
N VAL A 69 -4.20 -4.23 -14.85
CA VAL A 69 -4.67 -3.70 -16.15
C VAL A 69 -3.51 -3.52 -17.14
N PHE A 70 -2.39 -2.94 -16.68
CA PHE A 70 -1.19 -2.80 -17.52
C PHE A 70 -0.57 -4.15 -17.92
N ALA A 71 -0.55 -5.13 -17.01
CA ALA A 71 -0.03 -6.46 -17.31
C ALA A 71 -0.87 -7.18 -18.38
N PHE A 72 -2.20 -7.06 -18.32
CA PHE A 72 -3.12 -7.65 -19.30
C PHE A 72 -3.16 -6.88 -20.62
N SER A 73 -3.06 -5.55 -20.60
CA SER A 73 -2.95 -4.72 -21.83
C SER A 73 -1.75 -5.14 -22.69
N LYS A 74 -0.65 -5.60 -22.07
CA LYS A 74 0.51 -6.14 -22.78
C LYS A 74 0.25 -7.49 -23.48
N LYS A 75 -0.83 -8.21 -23.15
CA LYS A 75 -1.12 -9.57 -23.66
C LYS A 75 -2.15 -9.62 -24.80
N ASN A 76 -2.78 -8.52 -25.20
CA ASN A 76 -3.83 -8.52 -26.23
C ASN A 76 -3.36 -8.32 -27.69
N MET A 77 -2.11 -8.67 -28.07
CA MET A 77 -1.66 -8.51 -29.46
C MET A 77 -0.75 -9.63 -30.00
N VAL A 78 -0.97 -10.91 -29.66
CA VAL A 78 -0.39 -12.00 -30.48
C VAL A 78 -1.35 -13.18 -30.62
N SER A 79 -1.90 -13.29 -31.84
CA SER A 79 -2.34 -14.51 -32.55
C SER A 79 -3.68 -15.16 -32.21
N VAL A 80 -4.78 -14.60 -32.72
CA VAL A 80 -5.97 -15.40 -33.15
C VAL A 80 -6.17 -15.29 -34.68
N TYR A 81 -5.15 -14.82 -35.40
CA TYR A 81 -5.08 -14.84 -36.85
C TYR A 81 -3.65 -15.20 -37.28
N ASN A 82 -3.32 -16.48 -37.14
CA ASN A 82 -2.38 -17.25 -37.96
C ASN A 82 -2.52 -18.71 -37.57
#